data_AF-A0A5K0X499-F1
#
_entry.id   AF-A0A5K0X499-F1
#
_cell.length_a   1.000
_cell.length_b   1.000
_cell.length_c   1.000
_cell.angle_alpha   90.00
_cell.angle_beta   90.00
_cell.angle_gamma   90.00
#
_symmetry.space_group_name_H-M   'P 1'
#
loop_
_entity.id
_entity.type
_entity.pdbx_description
1 polymer ?
#
loop_
_entity_poly.entity_id
_entity_poly.type
_entity_poly.pdbx_seq_one_letter_code
_entity_poly.pdbx_strand_id
1 'polypeptide(L)' 'VNASGQFCGVAEMIGPVDFQKDMDFWQQDKWNGSFPVKWHLIKDVPNPHFRHIILENNENKPVTNSRDTQE' A
#
# COMPACT_ATOMS: atom_id res chain seq x y z
N VAL A 1 -7.00 -1.72 0.39
CA VAL A 1 -8.46 -1.78 0.12
C VAL A 1 -9.04 -0.39 0.30
N ASN A 2 -9.46 0.24 -0.80
CA ASN A 2 -9.95 1.61 -0.76
C ASN A 2 -11.25 1.71 0.05
N ALA A 3 -11.43 2.80 0.78
CA ALA A 3 -12.60 3.07 1.62
C ALA A 3 -12.92 2.03 2.73
N SER A 4 -11.99 1.11 3.05
CA SER A 4 -12.17 0.14 4.15
C SER A 4 -12.13 0.76 5.55
N GLY A 5 -11.51 1.95 5.68
CA GLY A 5 -11.33 2.61 6.98
C GLY A 5 -10.23 2.01 7.85
N GLN A 6 -9.39 1.13 7.31
CA GLN A 6 -8.31 0.45 8.03
C GLN A 6 -7.08 0.20 7.15
N PHE A 7 -5.93 0.02 7.80
CA PHE A 7 -4.76 -0.63 7.19
C PHE A 7 -4.88 -2.15 7.39
N CYS A 8 -4.51 -2.95 6.39
CA CYS A 8 -4.62 -4.42 6.46
C CYS A 8 -3.30 -5.15 6.72
N GLY A 9 -2.16 -4.46 6.67
CA GLY A 9 -0.87 -5.07 6.93
C GLY A 9 0.32 -4.24 6.46
N VAL A 10 1.50 -4.82 6.58
CA VAL A 10 2.79 -4.25 6.16
C VAL A 10 3.59 -5.34 5.46
N ALA A 11 4.16 -4.99 4.31
CA ALA A 11 5.06 -5.85 3.55
C ALA A 11 6.33 -5.08 3.16
N GLU A 12 7.44 -5.80 3.04
CA GLU A 12 8.73 -5.30 2.59
C GLU A 12 8.91 -5.65 1.11
N MET A 13 9.29 -4.68 0.29
CA MET A 13 9.77 -4.92 -1.07
C MET A 13 11.18 -5.52 -0.99
N ILE A 14 11.33 -6.77 -1.44
CA ILE A 14 12.58 -7.54 -1.28
C ILE A 14 13.36 -7.71 -2.60
N GLY A 15 12.96 -7.01 -3.66
CA GLY A 15 13.61 -7.09 -4.96
C GLY A 15 13.06 -6.06 -5.95
N PRO A 16 13.70 -5.91 -7.11
CA PRO A 16 13.31 -4.94 -8.14
C PRO A 16 11.98 -5.32 -8.82
N VAL A 17 11.40 -4.35 -9.53
CA VAL A 17 10.25 -4.57 -10.42
C VAL A 17 10.69 -5.24 -11.71
N ASP A 18 9.97 -6.29 -12.11
CA ASP A 18 10.06 -6.92 -13.41
C ASP A 18 8.77 -6.63 -14.19
N PHE A 19 8.85 -5.76 -15.19
CA PHE A 19 7.70 -5.36 -16.03
C PHE A 19 7.30 -6.41 -17.08
N GLN A 20 8.11 -7.44 -17.30
CA GLN A 20 7.80 -8.54 -18.23
C GLN A 20 7.10 -9.70 -17.52
N LYS A 21 7.14 -9.71 -16.18
CA LYS A 21 6.53 -10.74 -15.36
C LYS A 21 5.14 -10.32 -14.91
N ASP A 22 4.17 -10.50 -15.80
CA ASP A 22 2.75 -10.31 -15.50
C ASP A 22 2.22 -11.44 -14.62
N MET A 23 1.19 -11.11 -13.82
CA MET A 23 0.49 -12.09 -12.98
C MET A 23 -0.96 -12.17 -13.43
N ASP A 24 -1.47 -13.39 -13.59
CA ASP A 24 -2.83 -13.70 -14.02
C ASP A 24 -3.91 -13.38 -12.98
N PHE A 25 -3.50 -13.13 -11.74
CA PHE A 25 -4.40 -12.81 -10.62
C PHE A 25 -4.57 -11.31 -10.35
N TRP A 26 -3.96 -10.42 -11.14
CA TRP A 26 -4.23 -8.99 -11.01
C TRP A 26 -5.70 -8.69 -11.32
N GLN A 27 -6.35 -7.85 -10.51
CA GLN A 27 -7.78 -7.60 -10.63
C GLN A 27 -8.16 -6.85 -11.93
N GLN A 28 -7.23 -6.09 -12.52
CA GLN A 28 -7.48 -5.32 -13.75
C GLN A 28 -6.41 -5.68 -14.77
N ASP A 29 -6.80 -5.93 -16.00
CA ASP A 29 -5.90 -6.30 -17.10
C ASP A 29 -4.87 -5.21 -17.45
N LYS A 30 -5.05 -4.00 -16.92
CA LYS A 30 -4.12 -2.89 -17.10
C LYS A 30 -2.86 -2.99 -16.25
N TRP A 31 -2.82 -3.87 -15.24
CA TRP A 31 -1.66 -4.01 -14.36
C TRP A 31 -0.65 -4.97 -14.97
N ASN A 32 0.56 -4.47 -15.21
CA ASN A 32 1.66 -5.23 -15.77
C ASN A 32 2.88 -5.23 -14.85
N GLY A 33 3.63 -6.32 -14.89
CA GLY A 33 4.79 -6.57 -14.06
C GLY A 33 4.49 -7.04 -12.64
N SER A 34 5.56 -7.35 -11.92
CA SER A 34 5.54 -7.75 -10.51
C SER A 34 6.88 -7.50 -9.82
N PHE A 35 6.86 -7.43 -8.48
CA PHE A 35 8.06 -7.46 -7.64
C PHE A 35 7.81 -8.34 -6.43
N PRO A 36 8.85 -9.01 -5.90
CA PRO A 36 8.69 -9.87 -4.74
C PRO A 36 8.51 -9.03 -3.46
N VAL A 37 7.59 -9.47 -2.61
CA VAL A 37 7.36 -8.89 -1.28
C VAL A 37 7.42 -9.95 -0.18
N LYS A 38 7.78 -9.53 1.03
CA LYS A 38 7.68 -10.33 2.24
C LYS A 38 6.70 -9.67 3.21
N TRP A 39 5.62 -10.37 3.57
CA TRP A 39 4.68 -9.90 4.58
C TRP A 39 5.32 -9.95 5.98
N HIS A 40 5.23 -8.86 6.73
CA HIS A 40 5.66 -8.76 8.12
C HIS A 40 4.47 -8.74 9.08
N LEU A 41 3.41 -8.03 8.68
CA LEU A 41 2.17 -7.92 9.45
C LEU A 41 0.98 -8.16 8.54
N ILE A 42 0.08 -9.04 8.96
CA ILE A 42 -1.22 -9.27 8.31
C ILE A 42 -2.27 -9.08 9.40
N LYS A 43 -2.76 -7.85 9.53
CA LYS A 43 -3.66 -7.44 10.61
C LYS A 43 -4.42 -6.19 10.23
N ASP A 44 -5.72 -6.22 10.47
CA ASP A 44 -6.57 -5.05 10.35
C ASP A 44 -6.36 -4.08 11.51
N VAL A 45 -6.05 -2.83 11.20
CA VAL A 45 -5.87 -1.75 12.18
C VAL A 45 -6.67 -0.51 11.73
N PRO A 46 -7.70 -0.11 12.49
CA PRO A 46 -8.55 1.02 12.14
C PRO A 46 -7.80 2.36 12.01
N ASN A 47 -8.20 3.17 11.03
CA ASN A 47 -7.63 4.49 10.75
C ASN A 47 -7.57 5.46 11.94
N PRO A 48 -8.54 5.49 12.90
CA PRO A 48 -8.44 6.37 14.06
C PRO A 48 -7.15 6.21 14.87
N HIS A 49 -6.52 5.03 14.85
CA HIS A 49 -5.24 4.80 15.51
C HIS A 49 -4.07 5.55 14.85
N PHE A 50 -4.17 5.92 13.58
CA PHE A 50 -3.08 6.56 12.83
C PHE A 50 -3.41 7.97 12.33
N ARG A 51 -4.69 8.39 12.37
CA ARG A 51 -5.14 9.69 11.83
C ARG A 51 -4.41 10.91 12.42
N HIS A 52 -3.84 10.79 13.62
CA HIS A 52 -3.09 11.86 14.27
C HIS A 52 -1.67 12.04 13.70
N ILE A 53 -1.18 11.10 12.87
CA ILE A 53 0.12 11.19 12.20
C ILE A 53 -0.06 12.06 10.94
N ILE A 54 0.64 13.19 10.91
CA ILE A 54 0.56 14.21 9.86
C ILE A 54 1.79 14.13 8.96
N LEU A 55 1.56 14.22 7.64
CA LEU A 55 2.60 14.13 6.63
C LEU A 55 2.95 15.51 6.07
N GLU A 56 4.10 16.06 6.46
CA GLU A 56 4.58 17.38 6.00
C GLU A 56 4.76 17.43 4.47
N ASN A 57 5.21 16.34 3.87
CA ASN A 57 5.40 16.18 2.42
C ASN A 57 4.08 15.99 1.64
N ASN A 58 2.93 15.93 2.31
CA ASN A 58 1.62 15.76 1.69
C ASN A 58 0.62 16.81 2.19
N GLU A 59 1.01 18.09 2.11
CA GLU A 59 0.18 19.24 2.49
C GLU A 59 -0.35 19.17 3.94
N ASN A 60 0.41 18.55 4.85
CA ASN A 60 -0.01 18.28 6.23
C ASN A 60 -1.32 17.47 6.33
N LYS A 61 -1.59 16.61 5.35
CA LYS A 61 -2.73 15.66 5.42
C LYS A 61 -2.39 14.51 6.39
N PRO A 62 -3.41 13.93 7.06
CA PRO A 62 -3.23 12.69 7.82
C PRO A 62 -2.70 11.55 6.94
N VAL A 63 -1.87 10.67 7.50
CA VAL A 63 -1.38 9.45 6.82
C VAL A 63 -2.53 8.56 6.30
N THR A 64 -3.70 8.61 6.95
CA THR A 64 -4.90 7.85 6.54
C THR A 64 -5.54 8.37 5.24
N ASN A 65 -5.08 9.52 4.73
CA ASN A 65 -5.59 10.19 3.53
C ASN A 65 -4.58 10.16 2.37
N SER A 66 -3.52 9.37 2.50
CA SER A 66 -2.53 9.14 1.45
C SER A 66 -3.13 8.44 0.22
N ARG A 67 -2.58 8.75 -0.96
CA ARG A 67 -2.86 7.99 -2.20
C ARG A 67 -1.87 6.82 -2.31
N ASP A 68 -2.12 5.93 -3.26
CA ASP A 68 -1.21 4.84 -3.58
C ASP A 68 0.21 5.39 -3.84
N THR A 69 1.21 4.69 -3.32
CA THR A 69 2.64 5.04 -3.36
C THR A 69 3.04 6.39 -2.74
N GLN A 70 2.29 6.93 -1.79
CA GLN A 70 2.77 8.04 -0.94
C GLN A 70 3.95 7.58 -0.08
N GLU A 71 5.07 8.30 -0.16
CA GLU A 71 6.22 8.15 0.74
C GLU A 71 6.01 8.86 2.08
#